data_AF-A0A318LXT2-F1
#
_entry.id   AF-A0A318LXT2-F1
#
_cell.length_a   1.000
_cell.length_b   1.000
_cell.length_c   1.000
_cell.angle_alpha   90.00
_cell.angle_beta   90.00
_cell.angle_gamma   90.00
#
_symmetry.space_group_name_H-M   'P 1'
#
loop_
_entity.id
_entity.type
_entity.pdbx_description
1 polymer ?
#
loop_
_entity_poly.entity_id
_entity_poly.type
_entity_poly.pdbx_seq_one_letter_code
_entity_poly.pdbx_strand_id
1 'polypeptide(L)'
;MSGYEAVIGSLHEAAEAAHSAADQLAKVDPGGNLGSAVGKALPGASASIDAARSVVDAWKGRGQELATGMREFGDDLHLAGNKYAVSDTAARDNLDLSIDDPPSGGPKAV
;
A
#
# COMPACT_ATOMS: atom_id res chain seq x y z
N MET A 1 -10.77 21.87 7.67
CA MET A 1 -10.41 20.49 7.35
C MET A 1 -11.48 19.61 7.95
N SER A 2 -12.27 18.92 7.13
CA SER A 2 -13.31 18.00 7.62
C SER A 2 -12.67 16.74 8.20
N GLY A 3 -13.35 16.01 9.08
CA GLY A 3 -12.84 14.71 9.57
C GLY A 3 -12.61 13.70 8.43
N TYR A 4 -13.33 13.84 7.32
CA TYR A 4 -13.18 13.01 6.13
C TYR A 4 -11.87 13.27 5.38
N GLU A 5 -11.47 14.54 5.24
CA GLU A 5 -10.19 14.91 4.62
C GLU A 5 -9.00 14.33 5.40
N ALA A 6 -9.08 14.31 6.72
CA ALA A 6 -8.04 13.70 7.56
C ALA A 6 -7.93 12.18 7.33
N VAL A 7 -9.07 11.48 7.23
CA VAL A 7 -9.09 10.03 6.95
C VAL A 7 -8.53 9.72 5.56
N ILE A 8 -8.91 10.50 4.54
CA ILE A 8 -8.36 10.35 3.17
C ILE A 8 -6.83 10.56 3.19
N GLY A 9 -6.37 11.59 3.88
CA GLY A 9 -4.93 11.85 4.07
C GLY A 9 -4.21 10.66 4.71
N SER A 10 -4.74 10.11 5.80
CA SER A 10 -4.16 8.94 6.47
C SER A 10 -4.13 7.69 5.59
N LEU A 11 -5.13 7.49 4.72
CA LEU A 11 -5.14 6.36 3.77
C LEU A 11 -4.02 6.50 2.75
N HIS A 12 -3.81 7.70 2.20
CA HIS A 12 -2.72 7.95 1.25
C HIS A 12 -1.34 7.83 1.91
N GLU A 13 -1.16 8.36 3.11
CA GLU A 13 0.10 8.21 3.86
C GLU A 13 0.42 6.73 4.14
N ALA A 14 -0.59 5.94 4.48
CA ALA A 14 -0.42 4.50 4.70
C ALA A 14 -0.11 3.74 3.40
N ALA A 15 -0.71 4.14 2.27
CA ALA A 15 -0.42 3.59 0.96
C ALA A 15 1.05 3.81 0.57
N GLU A 16 1.53 5.05 0.69
CA GLU A 16 2.92 5.43 0.41
C GLU A 16 3.92 4.69 1.32
N ALA A 17 3.58 4.52 2.60
CA ALA A 17 4.40 3.74 3.52
C ALA A 17 4.49 2.26 3.09
N ALA A 18 3.38 1.67 2.65
CA ALA A 18 3.36 0.28 2.17
C ALA A 18 4.18 0.10 0.88
N HIS A 19 4.07 1.02 -0.08
CA HIS A 19 4.88 1.04 -1.30
C HIS A 19 6.37 1.21 -0.99
N SER A 20 6.72 2.13 -0.09
CA SER A 20 8.11 2.33 0.35
C SER A 20 8.68 1.08 1.02
N ALA A 21 7.90 0.40 1.87
CA ALA A 21 8.31 -0.85 2.48
C ALA A 21 8.56 -1.95 1.45
N ALA A 22 7.69 -2.08 0.44
CA ALA A 22 7.88 -3.03 -0.65
C ALA A 22 9.18 -2.76 -1.43
N ASP A 23 9.45 -1.49 -1.75
CA ASP A 23 10.66 -1.09 -2.47
C ASP A 23 11.93 -1.30 -1.66
N GLN A 24 11.86 -1.09 -0.35
CA GLN A 24 12.98 -1.39 0.56
C GLN A 24 13.22 -2.90 0.65
N LEU A 25 12.16 -3.69 0.78
CA LEU A 25 12.25 -5.14 0.85
C LEU A 25 12.84 -5.75 -0.44
N ALA A 26 12.45 -5.22 -1.60
CA ALA A 26 12.98 -5.65 -2.90
C ALA A 26 14.49 -5.43 -3.05
N LYS A 27 15.10 -4.55 -2.25
CA LYS A 27 16.54 -4.27 -2.25
C LYS A 27 17.32 -5.20 -1.32
N VAL A 28 16.65 -5.97 -0.46
CA VAL A 28 17.30 -6.86 0.50
C VAL A 28 17.75 -8.13 -0.20
N ASP A 29 19.07 -8.29 -0.35
CA ASP A 29 19.71 -9.51 -0.85
C ASP A 29 20.59 -10.15 0.25
N PRO A 30 20.00 -10.98 1.13
CA PRO A 30 20.67 -11.53 2.30
C PRO A 30 21.70 -12.60 1.97
N GLY A 31 21.81 -13.03 0.71
CA GLY A 31 22.88 -13.95 0.34
C GLY A 31 23.48 -13.75 -1.04
N GLY A 32 23.46 -12.52 -1.56
CA GLY A 32 24.24 -12.13 -2.74
C GLY A 32 25.70 -12.57 -2.70
N ASN A 33 26.29 -12.65 -1.50
CA ASN A 33 27.65 -13.14 -1.29
C ASN A 33 27.75 -14.47 -0.52
N LEU A 34 26.64 -15.06 -0.08
CA LEU A 34 26.67 -16.19 0.86
C LEU A 34 27.26 -17.45 0.21
N GLY A 35 26.83 -17.79 -1.01
CA GLY A 35 27.36 -18.95 -1.72
C GLY A 35 28.85 -18.85 -2.04
N SER A 36 29.33 -17.66 -2.40
CA SER A 36 30.75 -17.43 -2.70
C SER A 36 31.62 -17.40 -1.44
N ALA A 37 31.11 -16.85 -0.33
CA ALA A 37 31.78 -16.88 0.97
C ALA A 37 31.91 -18.31 1.51
N VAL A 38 30.84 -19.10 1.44
CA VAL A 38 30.85 -20.51 1.86
C VAL A 38 31.82 -21.33 1.01
N GLY A 39 31.80 -21.16 -0.31
CA GLY A 39 32.72 -21.88 -1.21
C GLY A 39 34.20 -21.56 -0.96
N LYS A 40 34.53 -20.33 -0.55
CA LYS A 40 35.89 -19.94 -0.16
C LYS A 40 36.30 -20.50 1.20
N ALA A 41 35.38 -20.51 2.17
CA ALA A 41 35.64 -20.97 3.53
C ALA A 41 35.71 -22.50 3.64
N LEU A 42 34.95 -23.22 2.80
CA LEU A 42 34.84 -24.68 2.81
C LEU A 42 35.06 -25.27 1.41
N PRO A 43 36.31 -25.30 0.91
CA PRO A 43 36.61 -25.89 -0.40
C PRO A 43 36.18 -27.37 -0.45
N GLY A 44 35.38 -27.74 -1.44
CA GLY A 44 34.88 -29.12 -1.62
C GLY A 44 33.59 -29.45 -0.87
N ALA A 45 33.06 -28.55 -0.03
CA ALA A 45 31.79 -28.75 0.68
C ALA A 45 30.59 -28.39 -0.20
N SER A 46 30.34 -29.17 -1.26
CA SER A 46 29.22 -28.96 -2.19
C SER A 46 27.87 -28.83 -1.48
N ALA A 47 27.60 -29.70 -0.50
CA ALA A 47 26.38 -29.67 0.29
C ALA A 47 26.16 -28.34 1.04
N SER A 48 27.24 -27.72 1.56
CA SER A 48 27.16 -26.43 2.25
C SER A 48 26.89 -25.28 1.28
N ILE A 49 27.47 -25.33 0.08
CA ILE A 49 27.23 -24.36 -0.99
C ILE A 49 25.76 -24.45 -1.45
N ASP A 50 25.23 -25.66 -1.60
CA ASP A 50 23.85 -25.88 -2.03
C ASP A 50 22.84 -25.46 -0.95
N ALA A 51 23.15 -25.72 0.33
CA ALA A 51 22.34 -25.20 1.44
C ALA A 51 22.32 -23.66 1.46
N ALA A 52 23.47 -23.01 1.25
CA ALA A 52 23.55 -21.55 1.16
C ALA A 52 22.71 -21.00 -0.01
N ARG A 53 22.75 -21.64 -1.18
CA ARG A 53 21.90 -21.28 -2.33
C ARG A 53 20.41 -21.46 -2.01
N SER A 54 20.04 -22.57 -1.39
CA SER A 54 18.64 -22.86 -1.03
C SER A 54 18.05 -21.78 -0.11
N VAL A 55 18.83 -21.30 0.87
CA VAL A 55 18.40 -20.19 1.76
C VAL A 55 18.20 -18.90 0.97
N VAL A 56 19.10 -18.59 0.02
CA VAL A 56 18.98 -17.40 -0.84
C VAL A 56 17.76 -17.48 -1.74
N ASP A 57 17.51 -18.62 -2.35
CA ASP A 57 16.36 -18.82 -3.23
C ASP A 57 15.04 -18.76 -2.45
N ALA A 58 15.01 -19.35 -1.24
CA ALA A 58 13.87 -19.24 -0.34
C ALA A 58 13.58 -17.79 0.07
N TRP A 59 14.63 -16.99 0.34
CA TRP A 59 14.46 -15.57 0.60
C TRP A 59 13.93 -14.83 -0.64
N LYS A 60 14.48 -15.06 -1.83
CA LYS A 60 14.03 -14.39 -3.04
C LYS A 60 12.55 -14.63 -3.28
N GLY A 61 12.08 -15.87 -3.16
CA GLY A 61 10.66 -16.20 -3.28
C GLY A 61 9.80 -15.48 -2.25
N ARG A 62 10.08 -15.68 -0.96
CA ARG A 62 9.27 -15.09 0.14
C ARG A 62 9.34 -13.57 0.18
N GLY A 63 10.52 -13.00 -0.09
CA GLY A 63 10.74 -11.56 -0.14
C GLY A 63 9.99 -10.91 -1.29
N GLN A 64 9.95 -11.56 -2.46
CA GLN A 64 9.12 -11.11 -3.58
C GLN A 64 7.63 -11.18 -3.25
N GLU A 65 7.15 -12.29 -2.69
CA GLU A 65 5.75 -12.44 -2.29
C GLU A 65 5.32 -11.35 -1.30
N LEU A 66 6.14 -11.09 -0.28
CA LEU A 66 5.86 -10.06 0.71
C LEU A 66 5.90 -8.64 0.12
N ALA A 67 6.86 -8.35 -0.77
CA ALA A 67 6.95 -7.06 -1.45
C ALA A 67 5.73 -6.82 -2.36
N THR A 68 5.29 -7.84 -3.09
CA THR A 68 4.07 -7.77 -3.91
C THR A 68 2.85 -7.52 -3.05
N GLY A 69 2.66 -8.27 -1.95
CA GLY A 69 1.52 -8.07 -1.06
C GLY A 69 1.49 -6.68 -0.41
N MET A 70 2.65 -6.10 -0.09
CA MET A 70 2.74 -4.72 0.39
C MET A 70 2.35 -3.69 -0.68
N ARG A 71 2.71 -3.92 -1.96
CA ARG A 71 2.29 -3.05 -3.06
C ARG A 71 0.79 -3.10 -3.29
N GLU A 72 0.24 -4.30 -3.38
CA GLU A 72 -1.20 -4.52 -3.57
C GLU A 72 -2.00 -3.87 -2.43
N PHE A 73 -1.55 -4.03 -1.18
CA PHE A 73 -2.17 -3.37 -0.05
C PHE A 73 -2.11 -1.83 -0.14
N GLY A 74 -0.98 -1.26 -0.57
CA GLY A 74 -0.88 0.17 -0.81
C GLY A 74 -1.82 0.66 -1.92
N ASP A 75 -1.95 -0.12 -3.01
CA ASP A 75 -2.87 0.19 -4.11
C ASP A 75 -4.33 0.18 -3.65
N ASP A 76 -4.72 -0.78 -2.80
CA ASP A 76 -6.05 -0.85 -2.20
C ASP A 76 -6.35 0.35 -1.31
N LEU A 77 -5.36 0.82 -0.53
CA LEU A 77 -5.50 2.02 0.31
C LEU A 77 -5.65 3.29 -0.54
N HIS A 78 -4.89 3.44 -1.62
CA HIS A 78 -5.07 4.53 -2.58
C HIS A 78 -6.45 4.50 -3.23
N LEU A 79 -6.90 3.31 -3.65
CA LEU A 79 -8.23 3.14 -4.23
C LEU A 79 -9.33 3.52 -3.23
N ALA A 80 -9.19 3.12 -1.96
CA ALA A 80 -10.13 3.49 -0.91
C ALA A 80 -10.14 5.01 -0.66
N GLY A 81 -8.98 5.65 -0.55
CA GLY A 81 -8.85 7.11 -0.39
C GLY A 81 -9.52 7.87 -1.53
N ASN A 82 -9.29 7.45 -2.77
CA ASN A 82 -9.92 8.04 -3.96
C ASN A 82 -11.45 7.88 -3.96
N LYS A 83 -11.97 6.71 -3.57
CA LYS A 83 -13.42 6.47 -3.45
C LYS A 83 -14.06 7.40 -2.41
N TYR A 84 -13.40 7.59 -1.27
CA TYR A 84 -13.87 8.52 -0.26
C TYR A 84 -13.84 9.98 -0.75
N ALA A 85 -12.78 10.38 -1.46
CA ALA A 85 -12.69 11.73 -2.03
C ALA A 85 -13.82 12.02 -3.02
N VAL A 86 -14.10 11.09 -3.94
CA VAL A 86 -15.23 11.23 -4.88
C VAL A 86 -16.58 11.33 -4.15
N SER A 87 -16.76 10.51 -3.11
CA SER A 87 -18.00 10.52 -2.33
C SER A 87 -18.18 11.82 -1.53
N ASP A 88 -17.10 12.38 -0.99
CA ASP A 88 -17.11 13.65 -0.26
C ASP A 88 -17.42 14.84 -1.19
N THR A 89 -16.83 14.87 -2.40
CA THR A 89 -17.18 15.87 -3.43
C THR A 89 -18.66 15.77 -3.81
N ALA A 90 -19.16 14.57 -4.10
CA ALA A 90 -20.57 14.38 -4.44
C ALA A 90 -21.53 14.78 -3.30
N ALA A 91 -21.14 14.55 -2.05
CA ALA A 91 -21.92 14.99 -0.89
C ALA A 91 -21.93 16.51 -0.74
N ARG A 92 -20.78 17.16 -0.96
CA ARG A 92 -20.65 18.63 -0.97
C ARG A 92 -21.50 19.26 -2.07
N ASP A 93 -21.41 18.76 -3.29
CA ASP A 93 -22.17 19.25 -4.45
C ASP A 93 -23.69 19.11 -4.24
N ASN A 94 -24.15 17.97 -3.70
CA ASN A 94 -25.56 17.76 -3.38
C ASN A 94 -26.06 18.67 -2.26
N LEU A 95 -25.23 18.94 -1.24
CA LEU A 95 -25.58 19.86 -0.17
C LEU A 95 -25.76 21.28 -0.70
N ASP A 96 -24.86 21.73 -1.59
CA ASP A 96 -24.89 23.06 -2.20
C ASP A 96 -26.15 23.25 -3.07
N LEU A 97 -26.51 22.24 -3.87
CA LEU A 97 -27.75 22.26 -4.67
C LEU A 97 -29.03 22.30 -3.82
N SER A 98 -29.01 21.78 -2.58
CA SER A 98 -30.19 21.76 -1.70
C SER A 98 -30.50 23.12 -1.03
N ILE A 99 -29.56 24.07 -1.07
CA ILE A 99 -29.71 25.39 -0.44
C ILE A 99 -30.51 26.36 -1.33
N ASP A 100 -30.59 26.10 -2.64
CA ASP A 100 -31.26 26.97 -3.62
C ASP A 100 -32.75 26.64 -3.87
N ASP A 101 -33.35 25.68 -3.16
CA ASP A 101 -34.81 25.44 -3.22
C ASP A 101 -35.54 26.29 -2.14
N PRO A 102 -36.17 27.43 -2.48
CA PRO A 102 -37.02 28.13 -1.53
C PRO A 102 -38.23 27.27 -1.16
N PRO A 103 -38.74 27.34 0.08
CA PRO A 103 -39.90 26.56 0.50
C PRO A 103 -41.14 26.98 -0.30
N SER A 104 -41.49 26.22 -1.33
CA SER A 104 -42.72 26.38 -2.09
C SER A 104 -43.90 25.77 -1.33
N GLY A 105 -44.33 26.43 -0.25
CA GLY A 105 -45.45 25.90 0.53
C GLY A 105 -45.79 26.62 1.83
N GLY A 106 -45.85 27.95 1.84
CA GLY A 106 -46.52 28.68 2.92
C GLY A 106 -48.05 28.67 2.71
N PRO A 107 -48.88 28.30 3.71
CA PRO A 107 -50.33 28.28 3.55
C PRO A 107 -50.88 29.69 3.31
N LYS A 108 -51.77 29.84 2.32
CA LYS A 108 -52.51 31.09 2.08
C LYS A 108 -53.43 31.34 3.28
N ALA A 109 -53.14 32.38 4.05
CA ALA A 109 -54.06 32.92 5.03
C ALA A 109 -55.28 33.51 4.30
N VAL A 110 -56.47 33.02 4.69
CA VAL A 110 -57.79 33.58 4.38
C VAL A 110 -58.15 34.66 5.40
#